data_AF-A0A3L7U2Q8-F1
#
_entry.id   AF-A0A3L7U2Q8-F1
#
_cell.length_a   1.000
_cell.length_b   1.000
_cell.length_c   1.000
_cell.angle_alpha   90.00
_cell.angle_beta   90.00
_cell.angle_gamma   90.00
#
_symmetry.space_group_name_H-M   'P 1'
#
loop_
_entity.id
_entity.type
_entity.pdbx_description
1 polymer ?
#
loop_
_entity_poly.entity_id
_entity_poly.type
_entity_poly.pdbx_seq_one_letter_code
_entity_poly.pdbx_strand_id
1 'polypeptide(L)'
;MSNTGLDTVLTATTDPAASQVFMKQAKAFEADAKFFEALEAYKNAAKANRTATTLFNVARMQDHLGYDDDAMRSYEECTRMPSPPVNAFLNLSVLLEDAAQFTRASKLIQKVLEANPNHPRAKLFIRDVQASKNMLYDEELARLKGREEAMFELPVAEFELSIRARNCLKKMNIRTLGDLLRISESELLSYKNFGETSLVEIKQMLTARGLRLGQQLDRGHYDKVRGEVLEKMKGTVADGVLGMTVGTLNLGIRSRKALQLLGIQTVGDLAARTEAELMGVKNFGATSLVEIHERLGEHGLALRTLE
;
A
#
# COMPACT_ATOMS: atom_id res chain seq x y z
N MET A 1 58.87 31.51 9.72
CA MET A 1 58.67 30.05 9.87
C MET A 1 57.17 29.81 9.91
N SER A 2 56.56 29.52 8.76
CA SER A 2 55.13 29.25 8.66
C SER A 2 54.96 27.89 8.01
N ASN A 3 54.27 27.05 8.76
CA ASN A 3 54.09 25.61 8.65
C ASN A 3 53.52 25.20 7.28
N THR A 4 54.27 24.41 6.50
CA THR A 4 53.77 23.66 5.34
C THR A 4 53.04 22.43 5.84
N GLY A 5 51.73 22.57 6.06
CA GLY A 5 50.84 21.42 6.22
C GLY A 5 50.69 20.70 4.89
N LEU A 6 51.26 19.50 4.78
CA LEU A 6 50.95 18.54 3.73
C LEU A 6 49.49 18.11 3.88
N ASP A 7 48.57 18.79 3.19
CA ASP A 7 47.28 18.20 2.83
C ASP A 7 47.54 17.12 1.78
N THR A 8 47.76 15.90 2.26
CA THR A 8 47.79 14.71 1.42
C THR A 8 46.35 14.36 1.06
N VAL A 9 45.80 15.08 0.09
CA VAL A 9 44.64 14.62 -0.66
C VAL A 9 45.13 13.40 -1.44
N LEU A 10 44.87 12.20 -0.90
CA LEU A 10 44.94 10.93 -1.63
C LEU A 10 43.93 11.01 -2.79
N THR A 11 44.32 11.71 -3.85
CA THR A 11 43.68 11.57 -5.15
C THR A 11 43.96 10.13 -5.57
N ALA A 12 43.00 9.24 -5.36
CA ALA A 12 43.02 7.93 -5.97
C ALA A 12 43.29 8.16 -7.47
N THR A 13 44.47 7.75 -7.92
CA THR A 13 44.95 8.02 -9.28
C THR A 13 44.05 7.19 -10.18
N THR A 14 43.05 7.84 -10.78
CA THR A 14 42.17 7.20 -11.75
C THR A 14 43.01 6.81 -12.95
N ASP A 15 42.96 5.54 -13.35
CA ASP A 15 43.62 5.03 -14.56
C ASP A 15 42.57 4.57 -15.58
N PRO A 16 42.13 5.48 -16.48
CA PRO A 16 41.19 5.13 -17.53
C PRO A 16 41.71 4.08 -18.51
N ALA A 17 43.03 4.03 -18.76
CA ALA A 17 43.61 3.11 -19.73
C ALA A 17 43.58 1.68 -19.19
N ALA A 18 44.01 1.48 -17.93
CA ALA A 18 43.89 0.19 -17.27
C ALA A 18 42.42 -0.26 -17.15
N SER A 19 41.51 0.66 -16.81
CA SER A 19 40.08 0.36 -16.77
C SER A 19 39.54 -0.13 -18.11
N GLN A 20 39.92 0.49 -19.23
CA GLN A 20 39.51 0.05 -20.56
C GLN A 20 40.04 -1.34 -20.92
N VAL A 21 41.27 -1.69 -20.50
CA VAL A 21 41.83 -3.04 -20.70
C VAL A 21 40.98 -4.07 -19.97
N PHE A 22 40.70 -3.86 -18.68
CA PHE A 22 39.85 -4.76 -17.90
C PHE A 22 38.42 -4.86 -18.46
N MET A 23 37.85 -3.75 -18.97
CA MET A 23 36.54 -3.76 -19.63
C MET A 23 36.52 -4.64 -20.89
N LYS A 24 37.57 -4.58 -21.72
CA LYS A 24 37.68 -5.45 -22.91
C LYS A 24 37.82 -6.91 -22.52
N GLN A 25 38.63 -7.19 -21.50
CA GLN A 25 38.81 -8.53 -20.96
C GLN A 25 37.50 -9.10 -20.40
N ALA A 26 36.74 -8.32 -19.63
CA ALA A 26 35.46 -8.72 -19.08
C ALA A 26 34.45 -9.09 -20.18
N LYS A 27 34.38 -8.30 -21.25
CA LYS A 27 33.52 -8.61 -22.42
C LYS A 27 33.94 -9.89 -23.14
N ALA A 28 35.24 -10.18 -23.23
CA ALA A 28 35.71 -11.43 -23.79
C ALA A 28 35.29 -12.62 -22.93
N PHE A 29 35.40 -12.51 -21.60
CA PHE A 29 34.89 -13.52 -20.68
C PHE A 29 33.37 -13.72 -20.78
N GLU A 30 32.59 -12.65 -20.95
CA GLU A 30 31.15 -12.76 -21.20
C GLU A 30 30.83 -13.50 -22.50
N ALA A 31 31.57 -13.22 -23.58
CA ALA A 31 31.38 -13.91 -24.85
C ALA A 31 31.68 -15.42 -24.74
N ASP A 32 32.62 -15.78 -23.87
CA ASP A 32 32.97 -17.15 -23.51
C ASP A 32 32.03 -17.78 -22.44
N ALA A 33 31.00 -17.07 -22.00
CA ALA A 33 30.11 -17.45 -20.88
C ALA A 33 30.82 -17.70 -19.53
N LYS A 34 32.00 -17.10 -19.34
CA LYS A 34 32.81 -17.12 -18.11
C LYS A 34 32.41 -15.97 -17.19
N PHE A 35 31.20 -16.04 -16.62
CA PHE A 35 30.57 -14.91 -15.94
C PHE A 35 31.26 -14.50 -14.62
N PHE A 36 31.86 -15.45 -13.90
CA PHE A 36 32.62 -15.13 -12.67
C PHE A 36 33.89 -14.34 -12.98
N GLU A 37 34.63 -14.78 -14.00
CA GLU A 37 35.84 -14.10 -14.47
C GLU A 37 35.50 -12.74 -15.09
N ALA A 38 34.38 -12.64 -15.79
CA ALA A 38 33.84 -11.37 -16.27
C ALA A 38 33.53 -10.42 -15.11
N LEU A 39 32.90 -10.90 -14.03
CA LEU A 39 32.60 -10.08 -12.86
C LEU A 39 33.88 -9.53 -12.23
N GLU A 40 34.89 -10.37 -12.01
CA GLU A 40 36.15 -9.95 -11.41
C GLU A 40 36.90 -8.93 -12.31
N ALA A 41 36.89 -9.15 -13.63
CA ALA A 41 37.43 -8.17 -14.58
C ALA A 41 36.66 -6.84 -14.53
N TYR A 42 35.31 -6.85 -14.46
CA TYR A 42 34.52 -5.63 -14.28
C TYR A 42 34.80 -4.91 -12.96
N LYS A 43 34.96 -5.64 -11.86
CA LYS A 43 35.35 -5.06 -10.57
C LYS A 43 36.72 -4.39 -10.66
N ASN A 44 37.70 -5.03 -11.32
CA ASN A 44 39.02 -4.45 -11.53
C ASN A 44 38.95 -3.19 -12.42
N ALA A 45 38.11 -3.18 -13.45
CA ALA A 45 37.85 -1.98 -14.24
C ALA A 45 37.29 -0.82 -13.39
N ALA A 46 36.33 -1.12 -12.51
CA ALA A 46 35.72 -0.13 -11.62
C ALA A 46 36.67 0.35 -10.51
N LYS A 47 37.64 -0.47 -10.08
CA LYS A 47 38.73 -0.06 -9.16
C LYS A 47 39.71 0.89 -9.84
N ALA A 48 40.07 0.61 -11.09
CA ALA A 48 41.01 1.44 -11.86
C ALA A 48 40.41 2.81 -12.24
N ASN A 49 39.15 2.83 -12.70
CA ASN A 49 38.44 4.07 -13.01
C ASN A 49 36.95 3.94 -12.70
N ARG A 50 36.50 4.57 -11.62
CA ARG A 50 35.12 4.44 -11.13
C ARG A 50 34.20 5.40 -11.87
N THR A 51 33.42 4.86 -12.80
CA THR A 51 32.44 5.61 -13.60
C THR A 51 31.06 4.96 -13.55
N ALA A 52 30.03 5.68 -14.00
CA ALA A 52 28.68 5.11 -14.13
C ALA A 52 28.69 3.84 -15.01
N THR A 53 29.47 3.85 -16.10
CA THR A 53 29.60 2.72 -17.03
C THR A 53 30.26 1.50 -16.39
N THR A 54 31.35 1.67 -15.65
CA THR A 54 32.01 0.53 -15.00
C THR A 54 31.13 -0.06 -13.90
N LEU A 55 30.46 0.78 -13.12
CA LEU A 55 29.53 0.34 -12.08
C LEU A 55 28.30 -0.36 -12.65
N PHE A 56 27.75 0.15 -13.76
CA PHE A 56 26.62 -0.49 -14.44
C PHE A 56 26.95 -1.91 -14.88
N ASN A 57 28.17 -2.15 -15.41
CA ASN A 57 28.57 -3.48 -15.85
C ASN A 57 28.84 -4.44 -14.67
N VAL A 58 29.41 -3.94 -13.57
CA VAL A 58 29.52 -4.73 -12.32
C VAL A 58 28.14 -5.14 -11.84
N ALA A 59 27.22 -4.17 -11.71
CA ALA A 59 25.87 -4.41 -11.21
C ALA A 59 25.10 -5.40 -12.09
N ARG A 60 25.16 -5.24 -13.42
CA ARG A 60 24.52 -6.15 -14.39
C ARG A 60 25.08 -7.57 -14.29
N MET A 61 26.38 -7.72 -14.06
CA MET A 61 26.98 -9.04 -13.94
C MET A 61 26.63 -9.70 -12.60
N GLN A 62 26.52 -8.92 -11.52
CA GLN A 62 26.05 -9.40 -10.22
C GLN A 62 24.60 -9.88 -10.31
N ASP A 63 23.73 -9.10 -10.94
CA ASP A 63 22.33 -9.44 -11.24
C ASP A 63 22.26 -10.75 -12.05
N HIS A 64 23.06 -10.87 -13.12
CA HIS A 64 23.13 -12.10 -13.92
C HIS A 64 23.55 -13.36 -13.13
N LEU A 65 24.36 -13.18 -12.07
CA LEU A 65 24.82 -14.26 -11.20
C LEU A 65 23.89 -14.51 -10.00
N GLY A 66 22.79 -13.76 -9.86
CA GLY A 66 21.84 -13.86 -8.74
C GLY A 66 22.36 -13.24 -7.44
N TYR A 67 23.35 -12.35 -7.51
CA TYR A 67 23.87 -11.61 -6.36
C TYR A 67 23.08 -10.32 -6.14
N ASP A 68 21.79 -10.46 -5.84
CA ASP A 68 20.81 -9.37 -5.87
C ASP A 68 21.17 -8.22 -4.91
N ASP A 69 21.57 -8.53 -3.68
CA ASP A 69 21.98 -7.53 -2.68
C ASP A 69 23.19 -6.70 -3.15
N ASP A 70 24.15 -7.36 -3.78
CA ASP A 70 25.34 -6.71 -4.34
C ASP A 70 24.99 -5.90 -5.58
N ALA A 71 24.17 -6.45 -6.47
CA ALA A 71 23.68 -5.79 -7.67
C ALA A 71 22.91 -4.52 -7.32
N MET A 72 22.00 -4.58 -6.34
CA MET A 72 21.26 -3.43 -5.85
C MET A 72 22.18 -2.33 -5.34
N ARG A 73 23.19 -2.68 -4.51
CA ARG A 73 24.19 -1.70 -4.02
C ARG A 73 24.95 -1.04 -5.16
N SER A 74 25.43 -1.84 -6.11
CA SER A 74 26.18 -1.34 -7.27
C SER A 74 25.32 -0.47 -8.20
N TYR A 75 24.06 -0.84 -8.42
CA TYR A 75 23.12 -0.04 -9.20
C TYR A 75 22.75 1.27 -8.49
N GLU A 76 22.48 1.23 -7.18
CA GLU A 76 22.21 2.44 -6.40
C GLU A 76 23.36 3.44 -6.51
N GLU A 77 24.60 2.96 -6.40
CA GLU A 77 25.75 3.80 -6.60
C GLU A 77 25.87 4.31 -8.05
N CYS A 78 25.68 3.43 -9.03
CA CYS A 78 25.67 3.79 -10.45
C CYS A 78 24.70 4.95 -10.73
N THR A 79 23.48 4.91 -10.18
CA THR A 79 22.47 5.96 -10.37
C THR A 79 22.82 7.32 -9.73
N ARG A 80 23.81 7.36 -8.83
CA ARG A 80 24.31 8.60 -8.21
C ARG A 80 25.51 9.19 -8.95
N MET A 81 26.10 8.46 -9.90
CA MET A 81 27.23 8.93 -10.69
C MET A 81 26.80 9.98 -11.73
N PRO A 82 27.72 10.82 -12.23
CA PRO A 82 27.44 11.70 -13.36
C PRO A 82 27.04 10.90 -14.61
N SER A 83 25.98 11.34 -15.28
CA SER A 83 25.42 10.72 -16.50
C SER A 83 25.16 9.20 -16.37
N PRO A 84 24.29 8.78 -15.42
CA PRO A 84 23.98 7.38 -15.21
C PRO A 84 23.19 6.79 -16.41
N PRO A 85 23.47 5.56 -16.84
CA PRO A 85 22.68 4.90 -17.88
C PRO A 85 21.22 4.75 -17.45
N VAL A 86 20.27 5.02 -18.34
CA VAL A 86 18.83 4.83 -18.08
C VAL A 86 18.52 3.40 -17.63
N ASN A 87 19.20 2.42 -18.23
CA ASN A 87 19.05 1.01 -17.88
C ASN A 87 19.42 0.70 -16.42
N ALA A 88 20.28 1.50 -15.77
CA ALA A 88 20.61 1.32 -14.36
C ALA A 88 19.38 1.55 -13.46
N PHE A 89 18.58 2.58 -13.77
CA PHE A 89 17.33 2.86 -13.04
C PHE A 89 16.29 1.77 -13.26
N LEU A 90 16.16 1.31 -14.52
CA LEU A 90 15.17 0.29 -14.88
C LEU A 90 15.52 -1.06 -14.25
N ASN A 91 16.76 -1.52 -14.36
CA ASN A 91 17.17 -2.78 -13.75
C ASN A 91 17.06 -2.73 -12.22
N LEU A 92 17.49 -1.64 -11.58
CA LEU A 92 17.31 -1.45 -10.14
C LEU A 92 15.84 -1.43 -9.74
N SER A 93 14.95 -0.87 -10.56
CA SER A 93 13.52 -0.86 -10.26
C SER A 93 12.89 -2.24 -10.27
N VAL A 94 13.37 -3.15 -11.12
CA VAL A 94 12.93 -4.56 -11.16
C VAL A 94 13.39 -5.28 -9.89
N LEU A 95 14.68 -5.19 -9.54
CA LEU A 95 15.20 -5.78 -8.30
C LEU A 95 14.48 -5.25 -7.04
N LEU A 96 14.13 -3.96 -7.03
CA LEU A 96 13.35 -3.36 -5.94
C LEU A 96 11.89 -3.83 -5.92
N GLU A 97 11.30 -4.11 -7.08
CA GLU A 97 9.95 -4.68 -7.17
C GLU A 97 9.94 -6.11 -6.62
N ASP A 98 10.91 -6.94 -7.01
CA ASP A 98 11.09 -8.30 -6.49
C ASP A 98 11.30 -8.32 -4.97
N ALA A 99 12.02 -7.31 -4.45
CA ALA A 99 12.17 -7.09 -3.01
C ALA A 99 10.93 -6.46 -2.32
N ALA A 100 9.79 -6.35 -3.02
CA ALA A 100 8.54 -5.71 -2.58
C ALA A 100 8.68 -4.22 -2.16
N GLN A 101 9.74 -3.54 -2.59
CA GLN A 101 10.02 -2.12 -2.31
C GLN A 101 9.39 -1.21 -3.37
N PHE A 102 8.11 -1.39 -3.66
CA PHE A 102 7.39 -0.76 -4.78
C PHE A 102 7.49 0.77 -4.82
N THR A 103 7.51 1.42 -3.66
CA THR A 103 7.62 2.89 -3.57
C THR A 103 8.97 3.38 -4.08
N ARG A 104 10.06 2.65 -3.81
CA ARG A 104 11.39 2.99 -4.31
C ARG A 104 11.50 2.69 -5.80
N ALA A 105 11.00 1.52 -6.24
CA ALA A 105 10.95 1.15 -7.66
C ALA A 105 10.22 2.21 -8.50
N SER A 106 9.00 2.60 -8.09
CA SER A 106 8.19 3.63 -8.76
C SER A 106 8.94 4.97 -8.88
N LYS A 107 9.64 5.40 -7.82
CA LYS A 107 10.41 6.67 -7.85
C LYS A 107 11.53 6.64 -8.88
N LEU A 108 12.22 5.50 -9.05
CA LEU A 108 13.27 5.38 -10.06
C LEU A 108 12.69 5.42 -11.47
N ILE A 109 11.59 4.71 -11.71
CA ILE A 109 10.94 4.68 -13.03
C ILE A 109 10.35 6.07 -13.37
N GLN A 110 9.78 6.77 -12.38
CA GLN A 110 9.31 8.15 -12.55
C GLN A 110 10.42 9.09 -13.00
N LYS A 111 11.61 9.03 -12.41
CA LYS A 111 12.77 9.82 -12.88
C LYS A 111 13.11 9.56 -14.35
N VAL A 112 13.01 8.31 -14.80
CA VAL A 112 13.22 7.96 -16.22
C VAL A 112 12.13 8.57 -17.10
N LEU A 113 10.87 8.53 -16.67
CA LEU A 113 9.74 9.10 -17.41
C LEU A 113 9.72 10.63 -17.40
N GLU A 114 10.23 11.28 -16.36
CA GLU A 114 10.43 12.73 -16.31
C GLU A 114 11.43 13.18 -17.38
N ALA A 115 12.53 12.44 -17.55
CA ALA A 115 13.53 12.72 -18.57
C ALA A 115 13.09 12.29 -19.99
N ASN A 116 12.36 11.18 -20.10
CA ASN A 116 11.82 10.67 -21.35
C ASN A 116 10.39 10.13 -21.16
N PRO A 117 9.36 10.98 -21.35
CA PRO A 117 7.96 10.61 -21.14
C PRO A 117 7.45 9.47 -22.01
N ASN A 118 8.13 9.16 -23.12
CA ASN A 118 7.73 8.12 -24.06
C ASN A 118 8.65 6.88 -24.02
N HIS A 119 9.45 6.72 -22.97
CA HIS A 119 10.28 5.53 -22.81
C HIS A 119 9.42 4.25 -22.68
N PRO A 120 9.50 3.29 -23.63
CA PRO A 120 8.56 2.17 -23.70
C PRO A 120 8.68 1.23 -22.50
N ARG A 121 9.91 0.81 -22.13
CA ARG A 121 10.12 -0.07 -20.96
C ARG A 121 9.71 0.57 -19.65
N ALA A 122 10.01 1.86 -19.43
CA ALA A 122 9.62 2.57 -18.23
C ALA A 122 8.10 2.65 -18.07
N LYS A 123 7.34 2.87 -19.16
CA LYS A 123 5.87 2.83 -19.14
C LYS A 123 5.31 1.45 -18.81
N LEU A 124 5.95 0.38 -19.27
CA LEU A 124 5.58 -0.98 -18.92
C LEU A 124 5.84 -1.21 -17.42
N PHE A 125 7.08 -1.00 -16.98
CA PHE A 125 7.52 -1.31 -15.62
C PHE A 125 6.76 -0.51 -14.55
N ILE A 126 6.36 0.74 -14.80
CA ILE A 126 5.57 1.48 -13.82
C ILE A 126 4.17 0.87 -13.64
N ARG A 127 3.58 0.29 -14.68
CA ARG A 127 2.28 -0.39 -14.60
C ARG A 127 2.41 -1.71 -13.84
N ASP A 128 3.49 -2.45 -14.10
CA ASP A 128 3.78 -3.70 -13.41
C ASP A 128 3.97 -3.45 -11.90
N VAL A 129 4.82 -2.49 -11.53
CA VAL A 129 5.02 -2.10 -10.12
C VAL A 129 3.72 -1.64 -9.45
N GLN A 130 2.85 -0.92 -10.17
CA GLN A 130 1.54 -0.50 -9.65
C GLN A 130 0.60 -1.69 -9.45
N ALA A 131 0.58 -2.65 -10.38
CA ALA A 131 -0.21 -3.86 -10.26
C ALA A 131 0.26 -4.74 -9.09
N SER A 132 1.57 -4.99 -8.99
CA SER A 132 2.21 -5.74 -7.89
C SER A 132 1.91 -5.10 -6.53
N LYS A 133 1.99 -3.76 -6.45
CA LYS A 133 1.64 -3.01 -5.26
C LYS A 133 0.16 -3.15 -4.88
N ASN A 134 -0.75 -3.09 -5.86
CA ASN A 134 -2.18 -3.21 -5.61
C ASN A 134 -2.56 -4.63 -5.14
N MET A 135 -1.99 -5.67 -5.76
CA MET A 135 -2.22 -7.05 -5.31
C MET A 135 -1.82 -7.27 -3.85
N LEU A 136 -0.68 -6.72 -3.41
CA LEU A 136 -0.27 -6.83 -2.01
C LEU A 136 -1.28 -6.15 -1.06
N TYR A 137 -1.83 -5.00 -1.45
CA TYR A 137 -2.87 -4.35 -0.65
C TYR A 137 -4.16 -5.16 -0.60
N ASP A 138 -4.58 -5.75 -1.72
CA ASP A 138 -5.78 -6.58 -1.79
C ASP A 138 -5.66 -7.83 -0.91
N GLU A 139 -4.50 -8.49 -0.94
CA GLU A 139 -4.22 -9.66 -0.10
C GLU A 139 -4.21 -9.30 1.39
N GLU A 140 -3.56 -8.19 1.77
CA GLU A 140 -3.55 -7.74 3.16
C GLU A 140 -4.96 -7.39 3.66
N LEU A 141 -5.77 -6.77 2.81
CA LEU A 141 -7.16 -6.45 3.12
C LEU A 141 -8.02 -7.70 3.25
N ALA A 142 -7.85 -8.69 2.36
CA ALA A 142 -8.53 -9.98 2.46
C ALA A 142 -8.16 -10.71 3.76
N ARG A 143 -6.88 -10.68 4.14
CA ARG A 143 -6.42 -11.23 5.43
C ARG A 143 -7.04 -10.54 6.63
N LEU A 144 -7.16 -9.20 6.59
CA LEU A 144 -7.82 -8.43 7.65
C LEU A 144 -9.32 -8.76 7.73
N LYS A 145 -10.01 -8.84 6.59
CA LYS A 145 -11.42 -9.26 6.53
C LYS A 145 -11.61 -10.67 7.10
N GLY A 146 -10.78 -11.63 6.68
CA GLY A 146 -10.87 -13.00 7.21
C GLY A 146 -10.62 -13.08 8.72
N ARG A 147 -9.72 -12.24 9.27
CA ARG A 147 -9.53 -12.13 10.74
C ARG A 147 -10.75 -11.54 11.44
N GLU A 148 -11.37 -10.52 10.85
CA GLU A 148 -12.58 -9.89 11.38
C GLU A 148 -13.75 -10.89 11.39
N GLU A 149 -13.94 -11.63 10.29
CA GLU A 149 -14.96 -12.68 10.16
C GLU A 149 -14.74 -13.79 11.19
N ALA A 150 -13.52 -14.31 11.33
CA ALA A 150 -13.20 -15.31 12.35
C ALA A 150 -13.46 -14.82 13.78
N MET A 151 -13.21 -13.54 14.06
CA MET A 151 -13.51 -12.95 15.36
C MET A 151 -15.03 -12.91 15.63
N PHE A 152 -15.85 -12.69 14.61
CA PHE A 152 -17.31 -12.67 14.75
C PHE A 152 -17.91 -14.05 15.01
N GLU A 153 -17.26 -15.12 14.56
CA GLU A 153 -17.69 -16.50 14.85
C GLU A 153 -17.41 -16.94 16.29
N LEU A 154 -16.60 -16.17 17.05
CA LEU A 154 -16.20 -16.54 18.40
C LEU A 154 -17.43 -16.64 19.33
N PRO A 155 -17.63 -17.77 20.03
CA PRO A 155 -18.77 -17.94 20.92
C PRO A 155 -18.78 -16.93 22.06
N VAL A 156 -19.94 -16.35 22.37
CA VAL A 156 -20.06 -15.42 23.50
C VAL A 156 -19.75 -16.05 24.86
N ALA A 157 -19.77 -17.38 24.93
CA ALA A 157 -19.44 -18.16 26.12
C ALA A 157 -17.94 -18.17 26.45
N GLU A 158 -17.06 -17.87 25.48
CA GLU A 158 -15.61 -17.79 25.68
C GLU A 158 -15.19 -16.48 26.36
N PHE A 159 -16.08 -15.49 26.41
CA PHE A 159 -15.79 -14.22 27.08
C PHE A 159 -16.11 -14.28 28.57
N GLU A 160 -15.32 -13.53 29.34
CA GLU A 160 -15.48 -13.35 30.79
C GLU A 160 -16.70 -12.47 31.12
N LEU A 161 -17.88 -13.02 30.91
CA LEU A 161 -19.16 -12.41 31.25
C LEU A 161 -19.76 -13.06 32.50
N SER A 162 -20.51 -12.28 33.29
CA SER A 162 -21.23 -12.84 34.44
C SER A 162 -22.16 -13.98 34.02
N ILE A 163 -22.42 -14.90 34.97
CA ILE A 163 -23.36 -16.01 34.76
C ILE A 163 -24.74 -15.49 34.32
N ARG A 164 -25.15 -14.34 34.86
CA ARG A 164 -26.41 -13.66 34.49
C ARG A 164 -26.38 -13.21 33.03
N ALA A 165 -25.35 -12.47 32.60
CA ALA A 165 -25.21 -12.01 31.22
C ALA A 165 -25.21 -13.19 30.23
N ARG A 166 -24.42 -14.24 30.49
CA ARG A 166 -24.37 -15.45 29.65
C ARG A 166 -25.70 -16.16 29.55
N ASN A 167 -26.42 -16.32 30.66
CA ASN A 167 -27.73 -16.95 30.67
C ASN A 167 -28.78 -16.13 29.90
N CYS A 168 -28.73 -14.81 29.98
CA CYS A 168 -29.63 -13.96 29.20
C CYS A 168 -29.31 -14.03 27.69
N LEU A 169 -28.03 -13.91 27.30
CA LEU A 169 -27.61 -14.03 25.90
C LEU A 169 -28.02 -15.39 25.30
N LYS A 170 -27.84 -16.48 26.04
CA LYS A 170 -28.27 -17.82 25.63
C LYS A 170 -29.79 -17.91 25.43
N LYS A 171 -30.59 -17.29 26.31
CA LYS A 171 -32.07 -17.25 26.18
C LYS A 171 -32.55 -16.38 25.02
N MET A 172 -31.78 -15.35 24.66
CA MET A 172 -31.99 -14.53 23.47
C MET A 172 -31.49 -15.20 22.19
N ASN A 173 -30.96 -16.43 22.27
CA ASN A 173 -30.33 -17.16 21.17
C ASN A 173 -29.12 -16.42 20.53
N ILE A 174 -28.45 -15.56 21.31
CA ILE A 174 -27.21 -14.90 20.92
C ILE A 174 -26.05 -15.83 21.28
N ARG A 175 -25.37 -16.39 20.28
CA ARG A 175 -24.36 -17.44 20.49
C ARG A 175 -22.96 -16.98 20.12
N THR A 176 -22.83 -16.11 19.13
CA THR A 176 -21.55 -15.62 18.63
C THR A 176 -21.40 -14.13 18.87
N LEU A 177 -20.17 -13.64 18.81
CA LEU A 177 -19.89 -12.22 18.87
C LEU A 177 -20.61 -11.46 17.73
N GLY A 178 -20.65 -12.04 16.53
CA GLY A 178 -21.39 -11.50 15.39
C GLY A 178 -22.90 -11.36 15.64
N ASP A 179 -23.52 -12.32 16.33
CA ASP A 179 -24.94 -12.20 16.74
C ASP A 179 -25.14 -11.03 17.70
N LEU A 180 -24.22 -10.86 18.66
CA LEU A 180 -24.29 -9.80 19.67
C LEU A 180 -24.17 -8.40 19.05
N LEU A 181 -23.33 -8.23 18.03
CA LEU A 181 -23.16 -6.97 17.30
C LEU A 181 -24.37 -6.60 16.43
N ARG A 182 -25.28 -7.55 16.18
CA ARG A 182 -26.54 -7.35 15.47
C ARG A 182 -27.71 -7.01 16.39
N ILE A 183 -27.47 -6.81 17.68
CA ILE A 183 -28.52 -6.45 18.64
C ILE A 183 -28.22 -5.06 19.22
N SER A 184 -29.27 -4.26 19.34
CA SER A 184 -29.20 -2.92 19.92
C SER A 184 -29.27 -2.94 21.45
N GLU A 185 -28.85 -1.86 22.09
CA GLU A 185 -28.90 -1.73 23.55
C GLU A 185 -30.34 -1.78 24.09
N SER A 186 -31.27 -1.14 23.37
CA SER A 186 -32.70 -1.12 23.71
C SER A 186 -33.32 -2.51 23.64
N GLU A 187 -32.97 -3.33 22.64
CA GLU A 187 -33.44 -4.71 22.51
C GLU A 187 -32.94 -5.58 23.66
N LEU A 188 -31.66 -5.44 24.06
CA LEU A 188 -31.14 -6.16 25.22
C LEU A 188 -31.88 -5.79 26.52
N LEU A 189 -32.10 -4.49 26.75
CA LEU A 189 -32.82 -3.99 27.94
C LEU A 189 -34.31 -4.35 27.96
N SER A 190 -34.93 -4.54 26.79
CA SER A 190 -36.35 -4.92 26.69
C SER A 190 -36.63 -6.34 27.19
N TYR A 191 -35.61 -7.18 27.31
CA TYR A 191 -35.78 -8.59 27.63
C TYR A 191 -35.95 -8.83 29.13
N LYS A 192 -36.90 -9.69 29.48
CA LYS A 192 -37.24 -10.00 30.87
C LYS A 192 -36.02 -10.55 31.63
N ASN A 193 -35.65 -9.86 32.72
CA ASN A 193 -34.50 -10.17 33.59
C ASN A 193 -33.11 -9.84 33.00
N PHE A 194 -33.04 -9.06 31.93
CA PHE A 194 -31.80 -8.39 31.54
C PHE A 194 -31.67 -7.08 32.33
N GLY A 195 -30.51 -6.83 32.93
CA GLY A 195 -30.30 -5.68 33.82
C GLY A 195 -29.17 -4.77 33.33
N GLU A 196 -29.17 -3.51 33.80
CA GLU A 196 -28.15 -2.50 33.46
C GLU A 196 -26.72 -2.99 33.74
N THR A 197 -26.51 -3.74 34.81
CA THR A 197 -25.18 -4.28 35.16
C THR A 197 -24.66 -5.22 34.08
N SER A 198 -25.52 -6.09 33.53
CA SER A 198 -25.16 -7.01 32.44
C SER A 198 -24.92 -6.26 31.12
N LEU A 199 -25.64 -5.16 30.89
CA LEU A 199 -25.39 -4.28 29.73
C LEU A 199 -24.00 -3.65 29.81
N VAL A 200 -23.63 -3.11 30.97
CA VAL A 200 -22.32 -2.48 31.19
C VAL A 200 -21.18 -3.49 30.98
N GLU A 201 -21.30 -4.71 31.51
CA GLU A 201 -20.32 -5.78 31.29
C GLU A 201 -20.12 -6.09 29.79
N ILE A 202 -21.23 -6.22 29.05
CA ILE A 202 -21.19 -6.48 27.60
C ILE A 202 -20.53 -5.32 26.85
N LYS A 203 -20.89 -4.07 27.17
CA LYS A 203 -20.30 -2.89 26.55
C LYS A 203 -18.80 -2.78 26.84
N GLN A 204 -18.37 -3.10 28.05
CA GLN A 204 -16.94 -3.13 28.41
C GLN A 204 -16.19 -4.20 27.62
N MET A 205 -16.74 -5.42 27.52
CA MET A 205 -16.15 -6.52 26.76
C MET A 205 -15.96 -6.17 25.28
N LEU A 206 -16.98 -5.53 24.68
CA LEU A 206 -16.96 -5.07 23.29
C LEU A 206 -15.98 -3.91 23.09
N THR A 207 -15.98 -2.92 23.99
CA THR A 207 -15.09 -1.76 23.93
C THR A 207 -13.62 -2.17 24.04
N ALA A 208 -13.30 -3.15 24.89
CA ALA A 208 -11.95 -3.71 25.01
C ALA A 208 -11.43 -4.32 23.69
N ARG A 209 -12.33 -4.63 22.74
CA ARG A 209 -12.03 -5.17 21.42
C ARG A 209 -12.28 -4.16 20.29
N GLY A 210 -12.58 -2.90 20.63
CA GLY A 210 -12.90 -1.85 19.66
C GLY A 210 -14.26 -2.02 18.96
N LEU A 211 -15.18 -2.78 19.55
CA LEU A 211 -16.50 -3.07 19.01
C LEU A 211 -17.60 -2.34 19.81
N ARG A 212 -18.78 -2.20 19.20
CA ARG A 212 -19.98 -1.67 19.87
C ARG A 212 -21.24 -2.49 19.54
N LEU A 213 -22.22 -2.45 20.43
CA LEU A 213 -23.55 -3.02 20.18
C LEU A 213 -24.22 -2.32 18.99
N GLY A 214 -24.99 -3.07 18.21
CA GLY A 214 -25.66 -2.58 17.01
C GLY A 214 -24.76 -2.19 15.83
N GLN A 215 -23.43 -2.33 15.93
CA GLN A 215 -22.50 -2.01 14.84
C GLN A 215 -22.84 -2.73 13.53
N GLN A 216 -23.39 -3.94 13.62
CA GLN A 216 -23.71 -4.78 12.46
C GLN A 216 -25.16 -4.60 11.99
N LEU A 217 -26.03 -4.03 12.84
CA LEU A 217 -27.34 -3.48 12.42
C LEU A 217 -27.14 -2.25 11.54
N ASP A 218 -26.24 -1.35 11.94
CA ASP A 218 -25.85 -0.19 11.15
C ASP A 218 -25.30 -0.62 9.79
N ARG A 219 -24.47 -1.69 9.74
CA ARG A 219 -23.97 -2.26 8.48
C ARG A 219 -25.09 -2.86 7.61
N GLY A 220 -26.03 -3.62 8.16
CA GLY A 220 -27.11 -4.22 7.37
C GLY A 220 -28.13 -3.21 6.81
N HIS A 221 -28.45 -2.17 7.58
CA HIS A 221 -29.25 -1.04 7.10
C HIS A 221 -28.46 -0.22 6.07
N TYR A 222 -27.18 0.02 6.34
CA TYR A 222 -26.27 0.65 5.38
C TYR A 222 -26.19 -0.14 4.08
N ASP A 223 -26.02 -1.46 4.10
CA ASP A 223 -25.90 -2.29 2.89
C ASP A 223 -27.18 -2.30 2.06
N LYS A 224 -28.36 -2.29 2.70
CA LYS A 224 -29.64 -2.13 2.01
C LYS A 224 -29.78 -0.74 1.38
N VAL A 225 -29.58 0.32 2.16
CA VAL A 225 -29.67 1.70 1.68
C VAL A 225 -28.64 1.96 0.59
N ARG A 226 -27.42 1.44 0.75
CA ARG A 226 -26.35 1.45 -0.25
C ARG A 226 -26.78 0.73 -1.52
N GLY A 227 -27.36 -0.47 -1.42
CA GLY A 227 -27.87 -1.21 -2.59
C GLY A 227 -28.92 -0.42 -3.35
N GLU A 228 -29.90 0.17 -2.66
CA GLU A 228 -30.94 1.01 -3.26
C GLU A 228 -30.38 2.28 -3.90
N VAL A 229 -29.42 2.94 -3.25
CA VAL A 229 -28.76 4.14 -3.76
C VAL A 229 -27.92 3.82 -5.01
N LEU A 230 -27.15 2.73 -4.98
CA LEU A 230 -26.34 2.30 -6.13
C LEU A 230 -27.21 1.91 -7.33
N GLU A 231 -28.34 1.23 -7.12
CA GLU A 231 -29.28 0.92 -8.21
C GLU A 231 -29.89 2.18 -8.82
N LYS A 232 -30.24 3.19 -8.01
CA LYS A 232 -30.69 4.50 -8.53
C LYS A 232 -29.58 5.19 -9.34
N MET A 233 -28.32 5.07 -8.92
CA MET A 233 -27.18 5.69 -9.60
C MET A 233 -26.76 4.96 -10.89
N LYS A 234 -27.00 3.64 -11.01
CA LYS A 234 -26.66 2.87 -12.23
C LYS A 234 -27.33 3.42 -13.49
N GLY A 235 -28.46 4.12 -13.37
CA GLY A 235 -29.14 4.77 -14.50
C GLY A 235 -28.67 6.18 -14.81
N THR A 236 -27.88 6.83 -13.94
CA THR A 236 -27.49 8.23 -14.06
C THR A 236 -26.04 8.44 -14.49
N VAL A 237 -25.17 7.45 -14.28
CA VAL A 237 -23.74 7.53 -14.62
C VAL A 237 -23.31 6.46 -15.61
N ALA A 238 -22.18 6.69 -16.28
CA ALA A 238 -21.62 5.75 -17.25
C ALA A 238 -21.31 4.38 -16.60
N ASP A 239 -21.46 3.33 -17.40
CA ASP A 239 -21.28 1.96 -16.94
C ASP A 239 -19.84 1.74 -16.42
N GLY A 240 -19.72 1.05 -15.29
CA GLY A 240 -18.45 0.81 -14.61
C GLY A 240 -17.93 1.93 -13.68
N VAL A 241 -18.45 3.17 -13.72
CA VAL A 241 -17.99 4.28 -12.85
C VAL A 241 -18.16 3.94 -11.37
N LEU A 242 -19.30 3.34 -11.00
CA LEU A 242 -19.60 2.97 -9.61
C LEU A 242 -18.65 1.89 -9.07
N GLY A 243 -18.09 1.05 -9.94
CA GLY A 243 -17.15 -0.02 -9.57
C GLY A 243 -15.69 0.42 -9.53
N MET A 244 -15.36 1.64 -9.95
CA MET A 244 -13.99 2.16 -9.89
C MET A 244 -13.50 2.20 -8.44
N THR A 245 -12.22 1.91 -8.22
CA THR A 245 -11.64 2.03 -6.87
C THR A 245 -11.49 3.50 -6.48
N VAL A 246 -11.73 3.84 -5.20
CA VAL A 246 -11.48 5.21 -4.69
C VAL A 246 -10.01 5.64 -4.82
N GLY A 247 -9.08 4.69 -5.05
CA GLY A 247 -7.68 4.98 -5.34
C GLY A 247 -7.48 5.78 -6.63
N THR A 248 -8.37 5.66 -7.63
CA THR A 248 -8.26 6.40 -8.89
C THR A 248 -8.61 7.88 -8.75
N LEU A 249 -9.31 8.26 -7.67
CA LEU A 249 -9.73 9.64 -7.41
C LEU A 249 -8.58 10.56 -6.97
N ASN A 250 -7.34 10.05 -6.84
CA ASN A 250 -6.14 10.81 -6.47
C ASN A 250 -6.30 11.68 -5.20
N LEU A 251 -7.07 11.19 -4.22
CA LEU A 251 -7.38 11.92 -3.00
C LEU A 251 -6.16 12.11 -2.07
N GLY A 252 -6.18 13.21 -1.33
CA GLY A 252 -5.22 13.53 -0.28
C GLY A 252 -5.16 12.49 0.84
N ILE A 253 -4.06 12.50 1.60
CA ILE A 253 -3.76 11.49 2.64
C ILE A 253 -4.88 11.42 3.70
N ARG A 254 -5.41 12.57 4.12
CA ARG A 254 -6.48 12.65 5.12
C ARG A 254 -7.78 12.00 4.62
N SER A 255 -8.17 12.34 3.40
CA SER A 255 -9.35 11.79 2.72
C SER A 255 -9.21 10.28 2.55
N ARG A 256 -8.09 9.79 2.00
CA ARG A 256 -7.83 8.35 1.88
C ARG A 256 -7.86 7.61 3.22
N LYS A 257 -7.28 8.21 4.28
CA LYS A 257 -7.28 7.57 5.60
C LYS A 257 -8.70 7.48 6.17
N ALA A 258 -9.52 8.49 5.96
CA ALA A 258 -10.92 8.46 6.36
C ALA A 258 -11.72 7.40 5.60
N LEU A 259 -11.54 7.30 4.27
CA LEU A 259 -12.19 6.27 3.47
C LEU A 259 -11.80 4.86 3.92
N GLN A 260 -10.53 4.64 4.23
CA GLN A 260 -10.04 3.37 4.76
C GLN A 260 -10.70 3.01 6.10
N LEU A 261 -10.82 3.97 7.03
CA LEU A 261 -11.46 3.76 8.34
C LEU A 261 -12.95 3.45 8.22
N LEU A 262 -13.62 3.98 7.21
CA LEU A 262 -15.03 3.73 6.91
C LEU A 262 -15.25 2.50 6.02
N GLY A 263 -14.18 1.81 5.62
CA GLY A 263 -14.24 0.63 4.75
C GLY A 263 -14.75 0.90 3.34
N ILE A 264 -14.58 2.13 2.83
CA ILE A 264 -15.04 2.57 1.51
C ILE A 264 -13.99 2.16 0.47
N GLN A 265 -14.36 1.33 -0.51
CA GLN A 265 -13.42 0.76 -1.49
C GLN A 265 -13.68 1.25 -2.92
N THR A 266 -14.94 1.49 -3.27
CA THR A 266 -15.34 1.94 -4.61
C THR A 266 -15.91 3.36 -4.62
N VAL A 267 -15.90 4.00 -5.80
CA VAL A 267 -16.50 5.32 -6.01
C VAL A 267 -18.00 5.29 -5.71
N GLY A 268 -18.69 4.20 -6.03
CA GLY A 268 -20.08 4.00 -5.64
C GLY A 268 -20.27 3.93 -4.12
N ASP A 269 -19.34 3.29 -3.40
CA ASP A 269 -19.36 3.24 -1.93
C ASP A 269 -19.26 4.63 -1.33
N LEU A 270 -18.43 5.47 -1.94
CA LEU A 270 -18.22 6.83 -1.49
C LEU A 270 -19.46 7.69 -1.77
N ALA A 271 -20.06 7.59 -2.95
CA ALA A 271 -21.28 8.32 -3.31
C ALA A 271 -22.48 7.93 -2.41
N ALA A 272 -22.53 6.69 -1.93
CA ALA A 272 -23.58 6.23 -1.02
C ALA A 272 -23.50 6.79 0.42
N ARG A 273 -22.41 7.48 0.77
CA ARG A 273 -22.18 8.10 2.09
C ARG A 273 -22.76 9.50 2.16
N THR A 274 -23.08 9.92 3.38
CA THR A 274 -23.47 11.29 3.69
C THR A 274 -22.27 12.13 4.12
N GLU A 275 -22.37 13.46 4.00
CA GLU A 275 -21.34 14.37 4.51
C GLU A 275 -21.09 14.20 6.01
N ALA A 276 -22.16 14.01 6.78
CA ALA A 276 -22.09 13.83 8.23
C ALA A 276 -21.30 12.56 8.61
N GLU A 277 -21.47 11.47 7.86
CA GLU A 277 -20.70 10.23 8.07
C GLU A 277 -19.19 10.43 7.85
N LEU A 278 -18.81 11.22 6.84
CA LEU A 278 -17.41 11.54 6.58
C LEU A 278 -16.83 12.50 7.64
N MET A 279 -17.60 13.52 8.00
CA MET A 279 -17.22 14.52 9.02
C MET A 279 -17.10 13.94 10.42
N GLY A 280 -17.74 12.81 10.71
CA GLY A 280 -17.59 12.07 11.96
C GLY A 280 -16.23 11.38 12.14
N VAL A 281 -15.40 11.29 11.10
CA VAL A 281 -14.09 10.62 11.18
C VAL A 281 -13.04 11.54 11.81
N LYS A 282 -12.32 11.02 12.81
CA LYS A 282 -11.22 11.75 13.47
C LYS A 282 -10.18 12.22 12.44
N ASN A 283 -9.83 13.50 12.49
CA ASN A 283 -8.88 14.17 11.58
C ASN A 283 -9.35 14.32 10.11
N PHE A 284 -10.64 14.07 9.83
CA PHE A 284 -11.29 14.50 8.61
C PHE A 284 -11.89 15.90 8.80
N GLY A 285 -11.92 16.74 7.75
CA GLY A 285 -12.39 18.13 7.88
C GLY A 285 -12.81 18.75 6.57
N ALA A 286 -13.30 20.00 6.63
CA ALA A 286 -13.98 20.68 5.53
C ALA A 286 -13.19 20.70 4.20
N THR A 287 -11.86 20.87 4.25
CA THR A 287 -11.02 20.85 3.04
C THR A 287 -10.99 19.47 2.35
N SER A 288 -11.01 18.39 3.13
CA SER A 288 -11.10 17.03 2.59
C SER A 288 -12.51 16.72 2.06
N LEU A 289 -13.53 17.34 2.63
CA LEU A 289 -14.91 17.21 2.13
C LEU A 289 -15.09 17.87 0.78
N VAL A 290 -14.58 19.10 0.61
CA VAL A 290 -14.59 19.82 -0.68
C VAL A 290 -13.86 19.02 -1.76
N GLU A 291 -12.69 18.47 -1.42
CA GLU A 291 -11.92 17.61 -2.31
C GLU A 291 -12.73 16.37 -2.77
N ILE A 292 -13.44 15.71 -1.84
CA ILE A 292 -14.29 14.57 -2.18
C ILE A 292 -15.43 14.98 -3.12
N HIS A 293 -16.07 16.11 -2.88
CA HIS A 293 -17.12 16.63 -3.76
C HIS A 293 -16.63 16.94 -5.16
N GLU A 294 -15.48 17.61 -5.28
CA GLU A 294 -14.87 17.92 -6.57
C GLU A 294 -14.56 16.64 -7.35
N ARG A 295 -13.94 15.66 -6.71
CA ARG A 295 -13.57 14.38 -7.34
C ARG A 295 -14.77 13.50 -7.69
N LEU A 296 -15.81 13.45 -6.86
CA LEU A 296 -17.04 12.76 -7.23
C LEU A 296 -17.75 13.47 -8.39
N GLY A 297 -17.74 14.81 -8.39
CA GLY A 297 -18.35 15.64 -9.43
C GLY A 297 -17.71 15.42 -10.81
N GLU A 298 -16.39 15.23 -10.88
CA GLU A 298 -15.68 14.84 -12.12
C GLU A 298 -16.24 13.55 -12.75
N HIS A 299 -16.85 12.68 -11.93
CA HIS A 299 -17.48 11.43 -12.34
C HIS A 299 -19.01 11.49 -12.40
N GLY A 300 -19.60 12.69 -12.30
CA GLY A 300 -21.05 12.89 -12.34
C GLY A 300 -21.77 12.37 -11.09
N LEU A 301 -21.06 12.21 -9.98
CA LEU A 301 -21.58 11.71 -8.71
C LEU A 301 -21.55 12.80 -7.64
N ALA A 302 -22.40 12.64 -6.64
CA ALA A 302 -22.42 13.44 -5.43
C ALA A 302 -22.62 12.53 -4.21
N LEU A 303 -22.27 13.03 -3.03
CA LEU A 303 -22.59 12.35 -1.79
C LEU A 303 -24.11 12.30 -1.58
N ARG A 304 -24.57 11.25 -0.90
CA ARG A 304 -25.99 11.08 -0.55
C ARG A 304 -26.43 12.21 0.38
N THR A 305 -27.49 12.91 -0.01
CA THR A 305 -28.23 13.81 0.87
C THR A 305 -29.30 13.03 1.63
N LEU A 306 -29.49 13.34 2.90
CA LEU A 306 -30.66 12.86 3.66
C LEU A 306 -31.81 13.82 3.35
N GLU A 307 -32.92 13.30 2.82
CA GLU A 307 -34.20 14.01 2.75
C GLU A 307 -34.93 13.93 4.10
#